data_AF-A0A371Y0S3-F1
#
_entry.id   AF-A0A371Y0S3-F1
#
_cell.length_a   1.000
_cell.length_b   1.000
_cell.length_c   1.000
_cell.angle_alpha   90.00
_cell.angle_beta   90.00
_cell.angle_gamma   90.00
#
_symmetry.space_group_name_H-M   'P 1'
#
loop_
_entity.id
_entity.type
_entity.pdbx_description
1 polymer ?
#
loop_
_entity_poly.entity_id
_entity_poly.type
_entity_poly.pdbx_seq_one_letter_code
_entity_poly.pdbx_strand_id
1 'polypeptide(L)'
;MRNRSTTRSPHRAALTAALAAAAAAVGLALPYTGGVPAAQAAVRKHVDSDYTLLRRSPASYVIGTAYRGWTVDIQGDPQGGYRWGHIYGDLNSCLWIYDGAASGDEAHANECGDPVTMPTSEFTNGQIGGGTSDGATVTTVAGSGCATYDGSHITGYGNVRPWAVPTAPSAPLNTQVAIGQTVLWRYVSRDGRYVMVRDPRGGSTDGVGLQSWYFVPRGCLPTTLP
;
A
#
# COMPACT_ATOMS: atom_id res chain seq x y z
N MET A 1 -12.30 49.16 28.81
CA MET A 1 -13.61 49.10 29.50
C MET A 1 -14.05 47.65 29.53
N ARG A 2 -13.88 46.98 30.68
CA ARG A 2 -14.95 46.53 31.61
C ARG A 2 -15.80 45.35 31.10
N ASN A 3 -15.53 44.14 31.61
CA ASN A 3 -16.39 43.36 32.52
C ASN A 3 -15.68 42.01 32.86
N ARG A 4 -15.22 41.80 34.10
CA ARG A 4 -15.90 41.16 35.28
C ARG A 4 -16.19 39.66 35.06
N SER A 5 -15.45 38.75 35.70
CA SER A 5 -15.71 38.13 37.04
C SER A 5 -16.88 37.12 36.98
N THR A 6 -16.92 35.90 37.54
CA THR A 6 -16.20 35.17 38.63
C THR A 6 -16.93 33.82 38.82
N THR A 7 -16.26 32.72 39.19
CA THR A 7 -16.67 31.69 40.21
C THR A 7 -15.66 30.51 40.16
N ARG A 8 -14.78 30.26 41.15
CA ARG A 8 -14.96 29.60 42.48
C ARG A 8 -15.65 28.23 42.36
N SER A 9 -15.27 27.14 43.03
CA SER A 9 -14.13 26.69 43.86
C SER A 9 -14.46 25.22 44.25
N PRO A 10 -13.58 24.47 44.93
CA PRO A 10 -13.59 23.01 44.98
C PRO A 10 -14.49 22.40 46.06
N HIS A 11 -14.99 21.20 45.77
CA HIS A 11 -15.55 20.25 46.74
C HIS A 11 -15.18 18.84 46.27
N ARG A 12 -14.89 17.84 47.08
CA ARG A 12 -14.66 17.66 48.52
C ARG A 12 -14.15 16.22 48.63
N ALA A 13 -13.25 15.97 49.56
CA ALA A 13 -12.79 14.65 49.94
C ALA A 13 -13.95 13.73 50.34
N ALA A 14 -13.82 12.44 50.01
CA ALA A 14 -14.41 11.36 50.78
C ALA A 14 -13.52 10.11 50.67
N LEU A 15 -12.68 9.93 51.69
CA LEU A 15 -12.12 8.63 52.07
C LEU A 15 -13.28 7.69 52.43
N THR A 16 -13.28 6.48 51.91
CA THR A 16 -13.97 5.35 52.56
C THR A 16 -13.12 4.11 52.37
N ALA A 17 -12.49 3.70 53.47
CA ALA A 17 -11.92 2.38 53.65
C ALA A 17 -13.07 1.38 53.92
N ALA A 18 -13.02 0.18 53.33
CA ALA A 18 -13.50 -1.03 53.99
C ALA A 18 -13.22 -2.31 53.18
N LEU A 19 -12.56 -3.23 53.88
CA LEU A 19 -12.67 -4.68 53.86
C LEU A 19 -12.19 -5.49 52.64
N ALA A 20 -11.05 -6.12 52.89
CA ALA A 20 -10.62 -7.38 52.33
C ALA A 20 -11.68 -8.49 52.48
N ALA A 21 -11.89 -9.22 51.40
CA ALA A 21 -12.36 -10.60 51.42
C ALA A 21 -11.40 -11.41 50.53
N ALA A 22 -10.44 -12.08 51.16
CA ALA A 22 -9.61 -13.08 50.52
C ALA A 22 -10.43 -14.37 50.38
N ALA A 23 -11.08 -14.56 49.23
CA ALA A 23 -11.61 -15.84 48.83
C ALA A 23 -10.50 -16.62 48.10
N ALA A 24 -9.92 -17.61 48.78
CA ALA A 24 -9.05 -18.58 48.17
C ALA A 24 -9.88 -19.48 47.22
N ALA A 25 -9.95 -19.10 45.94
CA ALA A 25 -10.49 -19.94 44.90
C ALA A 25 -9.45 -21.01 44.55
N VAL A 26 -9.65 -22.22 45.07
CA VAL A 26 -8.93 -23.42 44.65
C VAL A 26 -9.25 -23.65 43.17
N GLY A 27 -8.20 -23.57 42.36
CA GLY A 27 -8.27 -23.62 40.91
C GLY A 27 -8.71 -24.98 40.39
N LEU A 28 -9.82 -24.98 39.65
CA LEU A 28 -9.95 -25.81 38.47
C LEU A 28 -9.35 -25.01 37.32
N ALA A 29 -8.04 -25.21 37.08
CA ALA A 29 -7.41 -24.79 35.85
C ALA A 29 -8.00 -25.62 34.71
N LEU A 30 -9.17 -25.20 34.21
CA LEU A 30 -9.63 -25.63 32.90
C LEU A 30 -8.51 -25.25 31.92
N PRO A 31 -8.07 -26.16 31.04
CA PRO A 31 -7.16 -25.79 29.98
C PRO A 31 -7.84 -24.67 29.21
N TYR A 32 -7.33 -23.45 29.37
CA TYR A 32 -7.63 -22.36 28.47
C TYR A 32 -7.03 -22.82 27.15
N THR A 33 -7.83 -23.53 26.35
CA THR A 33 -7.65 -23.53 24.91
C THR A 33 -7.90 -22.09 24.52
N GLY A 34 -6.86 -21.26 24.64
CA GLY A 34 -6.80 -19.96 24.05
C GLY A 34 -6.96 -20.20 22.57
N GLY A 35 -8.22 -20.27 22.14
CA GLY A 35 -8.57 -20.32 20.74
C GLY A 35 -7.92 -19.09 20.18
N VAL A 36 -6.89 -19.30 19.36
CA VAL A 36 -6.39 -18.26 18.49
C VAL A 36 -7.64 -17.72 17.82
N PRO A 37 -8.00 -16.43 18.00
CA PRO A 37 -9.23 -15.89 17.45
C PRO A 37 -9.26 -16.31 15.98
N ALA A 38 -10.33 -17.01 15.59
CA ALA A 38 -10.45 -17.53 14.24
C ALA A 38 -10.17 -16.38 13.28
N ALA A 39 -9.21 -16.58 12.37
CA ALA A 39 -8.87 -15.57 11.39
C ALA A 39 -10.17 -15.06 10.76
N GLN A 40 -10.39 -13.75 10.82
CA GLN A 40 -11.60 -13.13 10.30
C GLN A 40 -11.79 -13.62 8.87
N ALA A 41 -12.97 -14.18 8.58
CA ALA A 41 -13.28 -14.68 7.24
C ALA A 41 -13.03 -13.58 6.22
N ALA A 42 -12.46 -13.93 5.07
CA ALA A 42 -12.25 -12.97 4.02
C ALA A 42 -13.59 -12.50 3.47
N VAL A 43 -13.60 -11.29 2.92
CA VAL A 43 -14.74 -10.69 2.26
C VAL A 43 -14.32 -10.32 0.86
N ARG A 44 -15.02 -10.85 -0.13
CA ARG A 44 -14.85 -10.48 -1.53
C ARG A 44 -15.42 -9.10 -1.77
N LYS A 45 -14.60 -8.25 -2.36
CA LYS A 45 -14.92 -6.89 -2.77
C LYS A 45 -14.48 -6.64 -4.21
N HIS A 46 -14.98 -5.55 -4.76
CA HIS A 46 -14.54 -4.99 -6.03
C HIS A 46 -14.00 -3.58 -5.84
N VAL A 47 -12.93 -3.25 -6.56
CA VAL A 47 -12.41 -1.87 -6.60
C VAL A 47 -13.44 -0.96 -7.25
N ASP A 48 -13.90 0.06 -6.54
CA ASP A 48 -14.94 0.99 -7.00
C ASP A 48 -14.41 2.35 -7.47
N SER A 49 -13.19 2.71 -7.03
CA SER A 49 -12.42 3.81 -7.58
C SER A 49 -11.89 3.49 -8.99
N ASP A 50 -11.48 4.51 -9.76
CA ASP A 50 -10.85 4.29 -11.07
C ASP A 50 -9.59 3.43 -10.96
N TYR A 51 -8.81 3.67 -9.90
CA TYR A 51 -7.69 2.85 -9.50
C TYR A 51 -7.41 3.01 -8.01
N THR A 52 -6.57 2.12 -7.47
CA THR A 52 -5.98 2.24 -6.13
C THR A 52 -4.59 1.62 -6.12
N LEU A 53 -3.70 2.18 -5.29
CA LEU A 53 -2.33 1.72 -5.19
C LEU A 53 -2.24 0.50 -4.28
N LEU A 54 -1.49 -0.50 -4.75
CA LEU A 54 -1.20 -1.71 -4.01
C LEU A 54 0.19 -1.58 -3.39
N ARG A 55 0.35 -2.03 -2.14
CA ARG A 55 1.56 -1.79 -1.36
C ARG A 55 2.12 -3.07 -0.72
N ARG A 56 3.41 -3.05 -0.40
CA ARG A 56 4.09 -4.15 0.33
C ARG A 56 3.71 -4.23 1.81
N SER A 57 3.31 -3.10 2.38
CA SER A 57 2.87 -2.90 3.77
C SER A 57 2.05 -1.61 3.83
N PRO A 58 1.29 -1.35 4.91
CA PRO A 58 0.54 -0.10 5.06
C PRO A 58 1.42 1.13 4.82
N ALA A 59 0.93 2.07 4.02
CA ALA A 59 1.61 3.33 3.68
C ALA A 59 3.08 3.21 3.22
N SER A 60 3.45 2.10 2.58
CA SER A 60 4.83 1.79 2.15
C SER A 60 4.99 1.80 0.62
N TYR A 61 6.03 1.16 0.11
CA TYR A 61 6.32 1.05 -1.32
C TYR A 61 5.11 0.56 -2.12
N VAL A 62 4.79 1.32 -3.16
CA VAL A 62 3.82 0.93 -4.18
C VAL A 62 4.41 -0.24 -4.98
N ILE A 63 3.63 -1.30 -5.11
CA ILE A 63 3.99 -2.54 -5.80
C ILE A 63 3.26 -2.65 -7.14
N GLY A 64 2.09 -2.02 -7.26
CA GLY A 64 1.33 -1.95 -8.49
C GLY A 64 0.03 -1.18 -8.27
N THR A 65 -0.92 -1.39 -9.16
CA THR A 65 -2.20 -0.70 -9.18
C THR A 65 -3.31 -1.70 -9.44
N ALA A 66 -4.37 -1.67 -8.63
CA ALA A 66 -5.64 -2.31 -8.95
C ALA A 66 -6.56 -1.29 -9.60
N TYR A 67 -7.32 -1.72 -10.60
CA TYR A 67 -8.21 -0.86 -11.38
C TYR A 67 -9.67 -1.16 -11.05
N ARG A 68 -10.56 -0.20 -11.37
CA ARG A 68 -12.01 -0.36 -11.22
C ARG A 68 -12.49 -1.73 -11.70
N GLY A 69 -13.31 -2.40 -10.88
CA GLY A 69 -13.89 -3.70 -11.16
C GLY A 69 -12.99 -4.89 -10.82
N TRP A 70 -11.71 -4.68 -10.50
CA TRP A 70 -10.85 -5.77 -10.03
C TRP A 70 -11.41 -6.38 -8.75
N THR A 71 -11.35 -7.71 -8.68
CA THR A 71 -11.77 -8.46 -7.48
C THR A 71 -10.64 -8.45 -6.47
N VAL A 72 -10.99 -8.30 -5.19
CA VAL A 72 -10.08 -8.40 -4.06
C VAL A 72 -10.75 -9.15 -2.93
N ASP A 73 -10.07 -10.13 -2.34
CA ASP A 73 -10.57 -10.82 -1.15
C ASP A 73 -9.85 -10.24 0.07
N ILE A 74 -10.54 -9.37 0.81
CA ILE A 74 -10.00 -8.61 1.94
C ILE A 74 -10.18 -9.39 3.23
N GLN A 75 -9.15 -9.40 4.09
CA GLN A 75 -9.14 -10.14 5.34
C GLN A 75 -8.56 -9.33 6.51
N GLY A 76 -8.99 -9.70 7.72
CA GLY A 76 -8.56 -9.06 8.96
C GLY A 76 -8.98 -7.59 9.07
N ASP A 77 -8.71 -6.96 10.22
CA ASP A 77 -9.01 -5.55 10.48
C ASP A 77 -8.06 -4.59 9.70
N PRO A 78 -8.49 -3.34 9.42
CA PRO A 78 -7.62 -2.39 8.73
C PRO A 78 -6.43 -2.00 9.61
N GLN A 79 -5.25 -1.88 8.99
CA GLN A 79 -4.02 -1.39 9.60
C GLN A 79 -3.56 -0.12 8.88
N GLY A 80 -3.56 1.02 9.59
CA GLY A 80 -3.15 2.30 9.02
C GLY A 80 -3.99 2.76 7.82
N GLY A 81 -5.27 2.36 7.74
CA GLY A 81 -6.17 2.63 6.61
C GLY A 81 -6.05 1.65 5.44
N TYR A 82 -5.23 0.61 5.58
CA TYR A 82 -5.05 -0.43 4.56
C TYR A 82 -5.58 -1.77 5.06
N ARG A 83 -6.03 -2.61 4.13
CA ARG A 83 -6.38 -4.01 4.40
C ARG A 83 -5.41 -4.92 3.66
N TRP A 84 -5.18 -6.09 4.25
CA TRP A 84 -4.52 -7.20 3.59
C TRP A 84 -5.54 -7.95 2.75
N GLY A 85 -5.15 -8.45 1.58
CA GLY A 85 -6.04 -9.25 0.77
C GLY A 85 -5.40 -9.80 -0.49
N HIS A 86 -6.07 -10.80 -1.07
CA HIS A 86 -5.66 -11.36 -2.35
C HIS A 86 -6.17 -10.46 -3.47
N ILE A 87 -5.24 -9.96 -4.29
CA ILE A 87 -5.56 -9.08 -5.41
C ILE A 87 -5.58 -9.90 -6.69
N TYR A 88 -6.75 -10.08 -7.28
CA TYR A 88 -6.92 -10.80 -8.55
C TYR A 88 -6.49 -9.94 -9.75
N GLY A 89 -6.57 -10.53 -10.95
CA GLY A 89 -6.23 -9.84 -12.20
C GLY A 89 -4.76 -9.96 -12.53
N ASP A 90 -4.13 -8.85 -12.91
CA ASP A 90 -2.78 -8.92 -13.45
C ASP A 90 -1.74 -9.26 -12.40
N LEU A 91 -1.89 -8.88 -11.13
CA LEU A 91 -0.88 -9.19 -10.12
C LEU A 91 -1.07 -10.58 -9.51
N ASN A 92 -2.32 -10.98 -9.25
CA ASN A 92 -2.69 -12.27 -8.65
C ASN A 92 -1.82 -12.62 -7.43
N SER A 93 -1.79 -11.72 -6.45
CA SER A 93 -0.90 -11.79 -5.29
C SER A 93 -1.51 -11.10 -4.07
N CYS A 94 -1.04 -11.49 -2.89
CA CYS A 94 -1.44 -10.91 -1.62
C CYS A 94 -0.70 -9.60 -1.37
N LEU A 95 -1.45 -8.49 -1.29
CA LEU A 95 -0.90 -7.14 -1.15
C LEU A 95 -1.79 -6.29 -0.24
N TRP A 96 -1.26 -5.14 0.18
CA TRP A 96 -2.02 -4.16 0.95
C TRP A 96 -2.74 -3.19 0.02
N ILE A 97 -4.03 -3.02 0.25
CA ILE A 97 -4.92 -2.12 -0.51
C ILE A 97 -5.58 -1.12 0.44
N TYR A 98 -5.85 0.10 -0.02
CA TYR A 98 -6.59 1.07 0.76
C TYR A 98 -8.01 0.57 1.08
N ASP A 99 -8.44 0.57 2.34
CA ASP A 99 -9.71 -0.04 2.78
C ASP A 99 -10.93 0.61 2.11
N GLY A 100 -10.86 1.93 1.88
CA GLY A 100 -11.93 2.70 1.26
C GLY A 100 -11.95 2.68 -0.28
N ALA A 101 -11.12 1.86 -0.93
CA ALA A 101 -11.08 1.77 -2.39
C ALA A 101 -11.86 0.57 -2.97
N ALA A 102 -12.45 -0.25 -2.11
CA ALA A 102 -13.18 -1.43 -2.53
C ALA A 102 -14.45 -1.64 -1.70
N SER A 103 -15.52 -2.05 -2.38
CA SER A 103 -16.84 -2.30 -1.80
C SER A 103 -17.33 -3.71 -2.13
N GLY A 104 -18.16 -4.26 -1.25
CA GLY A 104 -18.63 -5.65 -1.28
C GLY A 104 -18.61 -6.28 0.11
N ASP A 105 -19.42 -7.31 0.28
CA ASP A 105 -19.69 -8.00 1.55
C ASP A 105 -19.86 -9.53 1.39
N GLU A 106 -19.55 -10.08 0.23
CA GLU A 106 -19.64 -11.52 -0.03
C GLU A 106 -18.59 -12.28 0.80
N ALA A 107 -19.03 -13.21 1.65
CA ALA A 107 -18.13 -14.04 2.45
C ALA A 107 -17.26 -14.94 1.55
N HIS A 108 -15.96 -14.99 1.82
CA HIS A 108 -15.00 -15.78 1.06
C HIS A 108 -13.96 -16.48 1.95
N ALA A 109 -13.29 -17.49 1.40
CA ALA A 109 -12.17 -18.14 2.06
C ALA A 109 -10.95 -17.21 2.13
N ASN A 110 -10.17 -17.34 3.21
CA ASN A 110 -8.90 -16.65 3.37
C ASN A 110 -7.81 -17.32 2.51
N GLU A 111 -7.29 -16.61 1.51
CA GLU A 111 -6.22 -17.09 0.64
C GLU A 111 -4.83 -16.59 1.07
N CYS A 112 -4.73 -15.46 1.79
CA CYS A 112 -3.45 -14.81 2.09
C CYS A 112 -2.90 -15.07 3.49
N GLY A 113 -3.57 -15.85 4.34
CA GLY A 113 -3.11 -16.19 5.68
C GLY A 113 -3.11 -15.00 6.65
N ASP A 114 -2.03 -14.79 7.38
CA ASP A 114 -1.86 -13.61 8.23
C ASP A 114 -1.28 -12.44 7.41
N PRO A 115 -1.59 -11.18 7.76
CA PRO A 115 -0.98 -10.02 7.10
C PRO A 115 0.55 -10.03 7.22
N VAL A 116 1.24 -9.96 6.07
CA VAL A 116 2.70 -9.94 6.01
C VAL A 116 3.22 -8.71 5.28
N THR A 117 4.44 -8.30 5.62
CA THR A 117 5.18 -7.30 4.86
C THR A 117 6.06 -8.01 3.84
N MET A 118 5.80 -7.80 2.54
CA MET A 118 6.63 -8.35 1.47
C MET A 118 8.07 -7.82 1.60
N PRO A 119 9.11 -8.67 1.69
CA PRO A 119 10.51 -8.23 1.75
C PRO A 119 10.94 -7.42 0.52
N THR A 120 11.83 -6.45 0.68
CA THR A 120 12.36 -5.67 -0.46
C THR A 120 13.08 -6.54 -1.49
N SER A 121 13.81 -7.56 -1.02
CA SER A 121 14.48 -8.54 -1.90
C SER A 121 13.53 -9.33 -2.80
N GLU A 122 12.23 -9.31 -2.53
CA GLU A 122 11.24 -10.01 -3.34
C GLU A 122 10.86 -9.22 -4.60
N PHE A 123 10.86 -7.89 -4.57
CA PHE A 123 10.37 -7.05 -5.68
C PHE A 123 11.41 -6.09 -6.27
N THR A 124 12.55 -5.88 -5.60
CA THR A 124 13.62 -5.03 -6.12
C THR A 124 14.96 -5.76 -6.19
N ASN A 125 15.82 -5.34 -7.13
CA ASN A 125 17.21 -5.80 -7.25
C ASN A 125 18.16 -5.14 -6.24
N GLY A 126 17.62 -4.36 -5.29
CA GLY A 126 18.38 -3.63 -4.28
C GLY A 126 18.63 -2.16 -4.62
N GLN A 127 18.36 -1.73 -5.86
CA GLN A 127 18.42 -0.30 -6.23
C GLN A 127 17.12 0.39 -5.82
N ILE A 128 17.21 1.25 -4.80
CA ILE A 128 16.12 2.03 -4.24
C ILE A 128 16.49 3.51 -4.30
N GLY A 129 15.57 4.34 -4.79
CA GLY A 129 15.68 5.78 -4.87
C GLY A 129 14.75 6.44 -3.86
N GLY A 130 15.26 7.40 -3.10
CA GLY A 130 14.47 8.13 -2.11
C GLY A 130 14.06 7.27 -0.90
N GLY A 131 12.87 7.52 -0.37
CA GLY A 131 12.37 6.95 0.89
C GLY A 131 11.11 6.09 0.74
N THR A 132 10.48 5.79 1.87
CA THR A 132 9.21 5.05 1.93
C THR A 132 7.98 5.92 1.65
N SER A 133 8.13 7.24 1.52
CA SER A 133 7.06 8.16 1.15
C SER A 133 7.08 8.49 -0.35
N ASP A 134 8.25 8.85 -0.89
CA ASP A 134 8.43 9.29 -2.28
C ASP A 134 9.79 8.85 -2.87
N GLY A 135 9.97 9.06 -4.17
CA GLY A 135 11.19 8.72 -4.91
C GLY A 135 12.28 9.80 -4.90
N ALA A 136 13.43 9.47 -5.48
CA ALA A 136 14.50 10.42 -5.79
C ALA A 136 14.30 11.03 -7.18
N THR A 137 14.69 12.29 -7.35
CA THR A 137 14.52 13.02 -8.61
C THR A 137 15.40 12.44 -9.71
N VAL A 138 14.83 12.19 -10.87
CA VAL A 138 15.57 11.82 -12.09
C VAL A 138 14.88 12.37 -13.33
N THR A 139 15.66 12.68 -14.36
CA THR A 139 15.14 13.10 -15.67
C THR A 139 15.05 11.89 -16.59
N THR A 140 13.91 11.72 -17.27
CA THR A 140 13.72 10.66 -18.25
C THR A 140 14.53 10.91 -19.52
N VAL A 141 14.93 9.84 -20.19
CA VAL A 141 15.78 9.88 -21.38
C VAL A 141 15.28 8.91 -22.45
N ALA A 142 15.58 9.20 -23.71
CA ALA A 142 15.34 8.29 -24.83
C ALA A 142 16.51 7.27 -24.98
N GLY A 143 16.76 6.48 -23.94
CA GLY A 143 17.85 5.51 -23.94
C GLY A 143 17.53 4.23 -24.74
N SER A 144 18.54 3.38 -24.92
CA SER A 144 18.38 2.08 -25.56
C SER A 144 17.38 1.21 -24.80
N GLY A 145 16.38 0.66 -25.48
CA GLY A 145 15.33 -0.15 -24.85
C GLY A 145 14.24 0.68 -24.17
N CYS A 146 14.24 2.00 -24.36
CA CYS A 146 13.11 2.81 -23.97
C CYS A 146 11.95 2.63 -24.97
N ALA A 147 10.82 2.12 -24.49
CA ALA A 147 9.61 2.02 -25.28
C ALA A 147 8.87 3.36 -25.27
N THR A 148 8.55 3.88 -26.45
CA THR A 148 7.74 5.09 -26.64
C THR A 148 6.48 4.75 -27.42
N TYR A 149 5.37 5.43 -27.13
CA TYR A 149 4.10 5.17 -27.83
C TYR A 149 3.87 6.12 -29.02
N ASP A 150 4.46 7.32 -29.01
CA ASP A 150 4.35 8.31 -30.09
C ASP A 150 5.70 8.93 -30.51
N GLY A 151 6.81 8.34 -30.07
CA GLY A 151 8.17 8.85 -30.31
C GLY A 151 8.63 9.96 -29.36
N SER A 152 7.73 10.60 -28.62
CA SER A 152 8.04 11.68 -27.68
C SER A 152 7.70 11.35 -26.22
N HIS A 153 6.85 10.35 -26.01
CA HIS A 153 6.41 9.92 -24.69
C HIS A 153 6.72 8.44 -24.43
N ILE A 154 7.11 8.16 -23.20
CA ILE A 154 7.45 6.83 -22.70
C ILE A 154 6.17 6.05 -22.43
N THR A 155 6.17 4.77 -22.82
CA THR A 155 5.12 3.83 -22.41
C THR A 155 5.29 3.47 -20.93
N GLY A 156 4.38 3.95 -20.10
CA GLY A 156 4.26 3.54 -18.70
C GLY A 156 3.38 2.30 -18.54
N TYR A 157 3.48 1.63 -17.39
CA TYR A 157 2.70 0.44 -17.05
C TYR A 157 2.23 0.53 -15.59
N GLY A 158 0.95 0.29 -15.32
CA GLY A 158 0.45 0.24 -13.95
C GLY A 158 1.04 -0.92 -13.14
N ASN A 159 1.37 -2.02 -13.82
CA ASN A 159 1.79 -3.27 -13.21
C ASN A 159 2.92 -3.94 -14.01
N VAL A 160 3.83 -4.61 -13.31
CA VAL A 160 4.86 -5.42 -13.96
C VAL A 160 5.11 -6.79 -13.29
N ARG A 161 4.45 -7.10 -12.17
CA ARG A 161 4.79 -8.25 -11.30
C ARG A 161 6.28 -8.23 -10.92
N PRO A 162 6.75 -7.24 -10.14
CA PRO A 162 8.17 -6.99 -9.93
C PRO A 162 8.94 -8.14 -9.24
N TRP A 163 8.25 -9.16 -8.71
CA TRP A 163 8.83 -10.39 -8.17
C TRP A 163 9.08 -11.50 -9.20
N ALA A 164 8.43 -11.43 -10.37
CA ALA A 164 8.59 -12.41 -11.43
C ALA A 164 9.89 -12.14 -12.22
N VAL A 165 10.56 -13.22 -12.63
CA VAL A 165 11.79 -13.16 -13.43
C VAL A 165 11.62 -14.12 -14.62
N PRO A 166 11.42 -13.61 -15.85
CA PRO A 166 11.34 -12.20 -16.21
C PRO A 166 10.05 -11.53 -15.74
N THR A 167 10.14 -10.24 -15.43
CA THR A 167 9.03 -9.35 -15.11
C THR A 167 8.21 -9.10 -16.38
N ALA A 168 6.86 -9.12 -16.27
CA ALA A 168 5.94 -8.98 -17.40
C ALA A 168 5.03 -7.75 -17.21
N PRO A 169 5.15 -6.71 -18.06
CA PRO A 169 4.35 -5.51 -17.93
C PRO A 169 2.89 -5.74 -18.29
N SER A 170 1.98 -5.01 -17.65
CA SER A 170 0.56 -4.97 -17.98
C SER A 170 -0.03 -3.59 -17.65
N ALA A 171 -1.31 -3.39 -18.01
CA ALA A 171 -2.01 -2.10 -17.84
C ALA A 171 -1.21 -0.90 -18.40
N PRO A 172 -1.00 -0.82 -19.73
CA PRO A 172 -0.23 0.28 -20.33
C PRO A 172 -0.90 1.64 -20.08
N LEU A 173 -0.09 2.63 -19.75
CA LEU A 173 -0.48 4.01 -19.45
C LEU A 173 0.15 4.93 -20.49
N ASN A 174 -0.50 5.04 -21.65
CA ASN A 174 0.04 5.69 -22.84
C ASN A 174 -0.08 7.23 -22.84
N THR A 175 0.04 7.93 -21.71
CA THR A 175 -0.21 9.39 -21.68
C THR A 175 0.56 10.21 -20.65
N GLN A 176 1.51 9.65 -19.89
CA GLN A 176 1.95 10.33 -18.65
C GLN A 176 3.37 10.87 -18.63
N VAL A 177 4.29 10.41 -19.48
CA VAL A 177 5.72 10.76 -19.33
C VAL A 177 6.36 11.17 -20.64
N ALA A 178 6.65 12.45 -20.78
CA ALA A 178 7.48 12.93 -21.88
C ALA A 178 8.95 12.55 -21.66
N ILE A 179 9.69 12.35 -22.75
CA ILE A 179 11.15 12.31 -22.70
C ILE A 179 11.67 13.66 -22.20
N GLY A 180 12.66 13.65 -21.29
CA GLY A 180 13.17 14.86 -20.64
C GLY A 180 12.32 15.35 -19.47
N GLN A 181 11.20 14.68 -19.16
CA GLN A 181 10.40 14.98 -17.98
C GLN A 181 11.15 14.60 -16.71
N THR A 182 11.00 15.41 -15.66
CA THR A 182 11.48 15.05 -14.32
C THR A 182 10.43 14.19 -13.62
N VAL A 183 10.85 13.03 -13.14
CA VAL A 183 10.04 12.06 -12.37
C VAL A 183 10.75 11.73 -11.06
N LEU A 184 10.04 11.07 -10.15
CA LEU A 184 10.60 10.59 -8.88
C LEU A 184 10.72 9.07 -8.95
N TRP A 185 11.93 8.54 -9.15
CA TRP A 185 12.16 7.10 -9.22
C TRP A 185 12.30 6.51 -7.82
N ARG A 186 11.79 5.28 -7.63
CA ARG A 186 11.67 4.70 -6.29
C ARG A 186 12.37 3.38 -6.10
N TYR A 187 12.26 2.47 -7.05
CA TYR A 187 13.06 1.25 -7.06
C TYR A 187 13.09 0.64 -8.46
N VAL A 188 14.11 -0.18 -8.69
CA VAL A 188 14.22 -1.02 -9.89
C VAL A 188 13.66 -2.41 -9.58
N SER A 189 12.87 -2.97 -10.50
CA SER A 189 12.30 -4.33 -10.39
C SER A 189 13.40 -5.38 -10.12
N ARG A 190 13.00 -6.52 -9.57
CA ARG A 190 13.94 -7.59 -9.18
C ARG A 190 14.86 -8.04 -10.32
N ASP A 191 14.36 -8.06 -11.55
CA ASP A 191 15.12 -8.44 -12.74
C ASP A 191 15.85 -7.28 -13.42
N GLY A 192 15.76 -6.07 -12.88
CA GLY A 192 16.42 -4.89 -13.42
C GLY A 192 15.73 -4.24 -14.63
N ARG A 193 14.59 -4.76 -15.10
CA ARG A 193 14.00 -4.34 -16.39
C ARG A 193 13.09 -3.12 -16.32
N TYR A 194 12.49 -2.86 -15.17
CA TYR A 194 11.53 -1.78 -14.98
C TYR A 194 11.88 -0.94 -13.76
N VAL A 195 11.46 0.32 -13.76
CA VAL A 195 11.64 1.24 -12.63
C VAL A 195 10.29 1.79 -12.24
N MET A 196 9.93 1.66 -10.97
CA MET A 196 8.78 2.35 -10.40
C MET A 196 9.11 3.83 -10.28
N VAL A 197 8.31 4.67 -10.91
CA VAL A 197 8.45 6.12 -10.88
C VAL A 197 7.13 6.79 -10.50
N ARG A 198 7.24 8.03 -10.03
CA ARG A 198 6.10 8.92 -9.80
C ARG A 198 6.17 10.14 -10.72
N ASP A 199 5.05 10.49 -11.33
CA ASP A 199 4.83 11.83 -11.87
C ASP A 199 4.49 12.79 -10.71
N PRO A 200 5.35 13.79 -10.40
CA PRO A 200 5.04 14.76 -9.35
C PRO A 200 3.79 15.60 -9.67
N ARG A 201 3.38 15.71 -10.94
CA ARG A 201 2.18 16.45 -11.36
C ARG A 201 0.88 15.76 -10.97
N GLY A 202 0.92 14.44 -10.72
CA GLY A 202 -0.26 13.68 -10.29
C GLY A 202 -0.68 13.96 -8.84
N GLY A 203 0.06 14.80 -8.11
CA GLY A 203 -0.31 15.27 -6.78
C GLY A 203 0.03 14.26 -5.68
N SER A 204 -0.99 13.61 -5.12
CA SER A 204 -0.86 12.78 -3.91
C SER A 204 -0.08 11.47 -4.15
N THR A 205 0.60 11.01 -3.10
CA THR A 205 1.27 9.70 -3.02
C THR A 205 0.33 8.56 -2.64
N ASP A 206 -0.90 8.89 -2.26
CA ASP A 206 -1.86 7.94 -1.68
C ASP A 206 -2.73 7.23 -2.72
N GLY A 207 -2.63 7.66 -3.99
CA GLY A 207 -3.45 7.10 -5.07
C GLY A 207 -4.81 7.75 -5.20
N VAL A 208 -4.96 8.98 -4.72
CA VAL A 208 -6.16 9.80 -4.89
C VAL A 208 -5.92 10.78 -6.04
N GLY A 209 -6.89 10.91 -6.95
CA GLY A 209 -6.81 11.80 -8.11
C GLY A 209 -6.15 11.12 -9.30
N LEU A 210 -5.27 11.81 -10.03
CA LEU A 210 -4.61 11.26 -11.22
C LEU A 210 -3.57 10.19 -10.84
N GLN A 211 -3.57 9.05 -11.55
CA GLN A 211 -2.57 8.00 -11.34
C GLN A 211 -1.18 8.59 -11.54
N SER A 212 -0.41 8.63 -10.45
CA SER A 212 0.92 9.25 -10.43
C SER A 212 2.03 8.21 -10.37
N TRP A 213 1.74 6.97 -9.94
CA TRP A 213 2.72 5.88 -9.84
C TRP A 213 2.55 4.87 -10.96
N TYR A 214 3.66 4.51 -11.60
CA TYR A 214 3.71 3.50 -12.65
C TYR A 214 5.15 3.06 -12.90
N PHE A 215 5.29 1.97 -13.65
CA PHE A 215 6.56 1.45 -14.09
C PHE A 215 6.92 1.97 -15.48
N VAL A 216 8.19 2.28 -15.68
CA VAL A 216 8.77 2.55 -17.01
C VAL A 216 9.90 1.56 -17.29
N PRO A 217 10.20 1.24 -18.56
CA PRO A 217 11.38 0.46 -18.91
C PRO A 217 12.65 1.10 -18.34
N ARG A 218 13.59 0.30 -17.83
CA ARG A 218 14.84 0.80 -17.23
C ARG A 218 15.66 1.64 -18.21
N GLY A 219 15.61 1.32 -19.51
CA GLY A 219 16.26 2.08 -20.58
C GLY A 219 15.71 3.49 -20.78
N CYS A 220 14.55 3.83 -20.20
CA CYS A 220 13.98 5.18 -20.24
C CYS A 220 14.52 6.13 -19.17
N LEU A 221 15.46 5.67 -18.34
CA LEU A 221 16.14 6.47 -17.32
C LEU A 221 17.66 6.39 -17.50
N PRO A 222 18.44 7.37 -16.99
CA PRO A 222 19.90 7.35 -17.07
C PRO A 222 20.50 6.06 -16.50
N THR A 223 21.64 5.63 -17.05
CA THR A 223 22.33 4.40 -16.61
C THR A 223 22.69 4.43 -15.13
N THR A 224 23.04 5.60 -14.61
CA THR A 224 23.25 5.83 -13.17
C THR A 224 22.04 6.57 -12.61
N LEU A 225 21.37 5.97 -11.64
CA LEU A 225 20.31 6.63 -10.88
C LEU A 225 20.92 7.28 -9.64
N PRO A 226 20.51 8.51 -9.29
CA PRO A 226 21.02 9.25 -8.14
C PRO A 226 20.55 8.69 -6.81
#